data_AF-A0A940B6W2-F1
#
_entry.id   AF-A0A940B6W2-F1
#
_cell.length_a   1.000
_cell.length_b   1.000
_cell.length_c   1.000
_cell.angle_alpha   90.00
_cell.angle_beta   90.00
_cell.angle_gamma   90.00
#
_symmetry.space_group_name_H-M   'P 1'
#
loop_
_entity.id
_entity.type
_entity.pdbx_description
1 polymer ?
#
loop_
_entity_poly.entity_id
_entity_poly.type
_entity_poly.pdbx_seq_one_letter_code
_entity_poly.pdbx_strand_id
1 'polypeptide(L)' 'MNTTITELKKPELSHRFDVEDIRKLREYNSLRHINMTADEVLAELHADTAAIIEQLVKNGNVTRI' A
#
# COMPACT_ATOMS: atom_id res chain seq x y z
N MET A 1 13.10 15.93 -16.85
CA MET A 1 12.93 14.59 -17.43
C MET A 1 11.62 14.06 -16.89
N ASN A 2 10.58 14.02 -17.72
CA ASN A 2 9.26 13.54 -17.30
C ASN A 2 9.24 12.04 -17.55
N THR A 3 9.58 11.26 -16.53
CA THR A 3 9.47 9.81 -16.58
C THR A 3 7.99 9.48 -16.47
N THR A 4 7.37 9.16 -17.60
CA THR A 4 6.03 8.58 -17.66
C THR A 4 6.01 7.40 -16.68
N ILE A 5 5.21 7.50 -15.61
CA ILE A 5 4.94 6.40 -14.71
C ILE A 5 4.21 5.38 -15.57
N THR A 6 4.93 4.39 -16.08
CA THR A 6 4.34 3.16 -16.61
C THR A 6 3.33 2.72 -15.55
N GLU A 7 2.04 2.68 -15.88
CA GLU A 7 1.00 2.24 -14.94
C GLU A 7 1.36 0.83 -14.46
N LEU A 8 1.99 0.75 -13.30
CA LEU A 8 2.24 -0.50 -12.61
C LEU A 8 0.86 -1.05 -12.25
N LYS A 9 0.41 -2.05 -13.00
CA LYS A 9 -0.84 -2.76 -12.73
C LYS A 9 -0.71 -3.42 -11.36
N LYS A 10 -1.68 -3.20 -10.47
CA LYS A 10 -1.74 -3.91 -9.18
C LYS A 10 -1.70 -5.42 -9.44
N PRO A 11 -0.89 -6.19 -8.69
CA PRO A 11 -0.76 -7.62 -8.92
C PRO A 11 -2.08 -8.32 -8.63
N GLU A 12 -2.42 -9.29 -9.46
CA GLU A 12 -3.54 -10.20 -9.21
C GLU A 12 -3.11 -11.24 -8.16
N LEU A 13 -3.81 -11.22 -7.03
CA LEU A 13 -3.56 -12.09 -5.89
C LEU A 13 -4.48 -13.30 -5.97
N SER A 14 -3.94 -14.48 -5.65
CA SER A 14 -4.74 -15.69 -5.55
C SER A 14 -5.69 -15.63 -4.35
N HIS A 15 -6.77 -16.40 -4.40
CA HIS A 15 -7.70 -16.52 -3.27
C HIS A 15 -7.06 -17.15 -2.02
N ARG A 16 -6.01 -17.96 -2.21
CA ARG A 16 -5.34 -18.65 -1.09
C ARG A 16 -4.28 -17.78 -0.40
N PHE A 17 -3.92 -16.65 -1.01
CA PHE A 17 -2.92 -15.70 -0.54
C PHE A 17 -1.64 -16.37 -0.03
N ASP A 18 -0.85 -16.90 -0.97
CA ASP A 18 0.34 -17.69 -0.67
C ASP A 18 1.65 -16.87 -0.78
N VAL A 19 2.79 -17.56 -0.67
CA VAL A 19 4.12 -16.94 -0.75
C VAL A 19 4.36 -16.22 -2.08
N GLU A 20 3.74 -16.72 -3.16
CA GLU A 20 3.84 -16.13 -4.48
C GLU A 20 3.10 -14.78 -4.54
N ASP A 21 1.94 -14.70 -3.90
CA ASP A 21 1.19 -13.45 -3.76
C ASP A 21 1.96 -12.39 -2.94
N ILE A 22 2.63 -12.81 -1.86
CA ILE A 22 3.51 -11.95 -1.06
C ILE A 22 4.68 -11.42 -1.92
N ARG A 23 5.25 -12.28 -2.77
CA ARG A 23 6.35 -11.90 -3.66
C ARG A 23 5.91 -10.85 -4.68
N LYS A 24 4.76 -11.05 -5.34
CA LYS A 24 4.17 -10.09 -6.28
C LYS A 24 3.92 -8.73 -5.64
N LEU A 25 3.40 -8.71 -4.41
CA LEU A 25 3.16 -7.46 -3.67
C LEU A 25 4.46 -6.73 -3.35
N ARG A 26 5.51 -7.45 -2.91
CA ARG A 26 6.82 -6.84 -2.66
C ARG A 26 7.42 -6.25 -3.92
N GLU A 27 7.38 -6.98 -5.02
CA GLU A 27 7.90 -6.51 -6.30
C GLU A 27 7.15 -5.27 -6.80
N TYR A 28 5.81 -5.29 -6.71
CA TYR A 28 4.97 -4.13 -7.01
C TYR A 28 5.32 -2.92 -6.14
N ASN A 29 5.40 -3.09 -4.82
CA ASN A 29 5.72 -2.00 -3.89
C ASN A 29 7.14 -1.46 -4.11
N SER A 30 8.13 -2.33 -4.31
CA SER A 30 9.50 -1.92 -4.61
C SER A 30 9.59 -1.12 -5.90
N LEU A 31 8.90 -1.54 -6.96
CA LEU A 31 8.88 -0.81 -8.24
C LEU A 31 8.14 0.52 -8.13
N ARG A 32 7.04 0.55 -7.36
CA ARG A 32 6.24 1.75 -7.16
C ARG A 32 6.95 2.79 -6.30
N HIS A 33 7.75 2.35 -5.33
CA HIS A 33 8.43 3.22 -4.37
C HIS A 33 9.88 3.52 -4.75
N ILE A 34 10.38 2.95 -5.88
CA ILE A 34 11.80 3.06 -6.28
C ILE A 34 12.27 4.51 -6.48
N ASN A 35 11.34 5.42 -6.79
CA ASN A 35 11.59 6.84 -6.99
C ASN A 35 10.86 7.73 -5.97
N MET A 36 10.24 7.14 -4.94
CA MET A 36 9.57 7.90 -3.89
C MET A 36 10.56 8.26 -2.79
N THR A 37 10.47 9.50 -2.32
CA THR A 37 11.16 9.95 -1.12
C THR A 37 10.50 9.32 0.13
N ALA A 38 11.25 9.25 1.23
CA ALA A 38 10.73 8.72 2.49
C ALA A 38 9.45 9.46 2.96
N ASP A 39 9.37 10.76 2.70
CA ASP A 39 8.20 11.59 3.05
C ASP A 39 6.97 11.23 2.21
N GLU A 40 7.15 10.92 0.92
CA GLU A 40 6.06 10.47 0.04
C GLU A 40 5.55 9.09 0.45
N VAL A 41 6.45 8.17 0.84
CA VAL A 41 6.07 6.85 1.37
C VAL A 41 5.28 6.99 2.66
N LEU A 42 5.70 7.87 3.57
CA LEU A 42 4.99 8.13 4.83
C LEU A 42 3.61 8.75 4.59
N ALA A 43 3.52 9.74 3.70
CA ALA A 43 2.25 10.37 3.36
C ALA A 43 1.25 9.37 2.78
N GLU A 44 1.72 8.47 1.91
CA GLU A 44 0.89 7.42 1.35
C GLU A 44 0.44 6.40 2.40
N LEU A 45 1.37 5.93 3.24
CA LEU A 45 1.05 4.99 4.32
C LEU A 45 0.00 5.58 5.27
N HIS A 46 0.13 6.86 5.61
CA HIS A 46 -0.84 7.56 6.43
C HIS A 46 -2.23 7.62 5.77
N ALA A 47 -2.29 7.89 4.46
CA ALA A 47 -3.55 7.92 3.71
C ALA A 47 -4.22 6.54 3.66
N ASP A 48 -3.46 5.49 3.36
CA ASP A 48 -3.98 4.11 3.29
C ASP A 48 -4.43 3.61 4.67
N THR A 49 -3.68 3.95 5.72
CA THR A 49 -3.98 3.53 7.10
C THR A 49 -5.17 4.31 7.67
N ALA A 50 -5.43 5.55 7.23
CA ALA A 50 -6.52 6.38 7.73
C ALA A 50 -7.89 5.70 7.55
N ALA A 51 -8.15 5.08 6.40
CA ALA A 51 -9.40 4.37 6.13
C ALA A 51 -9.59 3.15 7.05
N ILE A 52 -8.49 2.43 7.33
CA ILE A 52 -8.48 1.28 8.25
C ILE A 52 -8.74 1.75 9.68
N ILE A 53 -8.06 2.81 10.12
CA ILE A 53 -8.25 3.38 11.46
C ILE A 53 -9.70 3.86 11.63
N GLU A 54 -10.27 4.51 10.63
CA GLU A 54 -11.67 4.96 10.70
C GLU A 54 -12.64 3.79 10.88
N GLN A 55 -12.42 2.67 10.17
CA GLN A 55 -13.22 1.46 10.36
C GLN A 55 -13.02 0.84 11.75
N LEU A 56 -11.78 0.79 12.25
CA LEU A 56 -11.48 0.25 13.57
C LEU A 56 -12.10 1.09 14.69
N VAL A 57 -12.13 2.41 14.53
CA VAL A 57 -12.82 3.34 15.45
C VAL A 57 -14.33 3.14 15.40
N LYS A 58 -14.93 3.04 14.20
CA LYS A 58 -16.37 2.74 14.05
C LYS A 58 -16.77 1.42 14.70
N ASN A 59 -15.89 0.43 14.64
CA ASN A 59 -16.13 -0.90 15.22
C ASN A 59 -15.85 -0.95 16.73
N GLY A 60 -15.40 0.16 17.36
CA GLY A 60 -15.07 0.22 18.78
C GLY A 60 -13.80 -0.55 19.16
N ASN A 61 -13.01 -1.00 18.18
CA ASN A 61 -11.81 -1.81 18.40
C ASN A 61 -10.60 -0.95 18.79
N VAL A 62 -10.62 0.34 18.45
CA VAL A 62 -9.54 1.28 18.74
C VAL A 62 -10.15 2.63 19.09
N THR A 63 -9.70 3.26 20.17
CA THR A 63 -10.10 4.63 20.54
C THR A 63 -9.11 5.63 19.97
N ARG A 64 -9.61 6.65 19.27
CA ARG A 64 -8.79 7.78 18.82
C ARG A 64 -8.44 8.63 20.04
N ILE A 65 -7.18 8.56 20.46
CA ILE A 65 -6.58 9.38 21.53
C ILE A 65 -6.20 10.77 21.02
#